data_AF-A0A7K0ZDY0-F1
#
_entry.id   AF-A0A7K0ZDY0-F1
#
_cell.length_a   1.000
_cell.length_b   1.000
_cell.length_c   1.000
_cell.angle_alpha   90.00
_cell.angle_beta   90.00
_cell.angle_gamma   90.00
#
_symmetry.space_group_name_H-M   'P 1'
#
loop_
_entity.id
_entity.type
_entity.pdbx_description
1 polymer ?
#
loop_
_entity_poly.entity_id
_entity_poly.type
_entity_poly.pdbx_seq_one_letter_code
_entity_poly.pdbx_strand_id
1 'polypeptide(L)' 'MSVLEALPVDYLFRMELDLGEKQVMPRGPQGTRVYAQVAGGRVEGPRLKGTVAPG' A
#
# COMPACT_ATOMS: atom_id res chain seq x y z
N MET A 1 24.28 9.60 26.46
CA MET A 1 23.69 9.73 25.11
C MET A 1 23.15 8.36 24.73
N SER A 2 21.83 8.18 24.62
CA SER A 2 21.30 6.91 24.10
C SER A 2 21.39 6.94 22.58
N VAL A 3 22.13 5.99 22.01
CA VAL A 3 22.09 5.68 20.59
C VAL A 3 20.71 5.09 20.33
N LEU A 4 19.88 5.72 19.50
CA LEU A 4 18.61 5.12 19.08
C LEU A 4 18.95 3.95 18.16
N GLU A 5 18.86 2.71 18.65
CA GLU A 5 19.06 1.49 17.85
C GLU A 5 17.98 1.33 16.77
N ALA A 6 16.82 1.99 16.93
CA ALA A 6 15.76 2.07 15.93
C ALA A 6 14.89 3.33 16.12
N LEU A 7 14.19 3.72 15.07
CA LEU A 7 13.16 4.76 15.13
C LEU A 7 11.91 4.22 15.84
N PRO A 8 11.30 4.98 16.77
CA PRO A 8 10.03 4.58 17.39
C PRO A 8 8.92 4.55 16.33
N VAL A 9 8.07 3.52 16.39
CA VAL A 9 6.94 3.34 15.46
C VAL A 9 5.67 2.95 16.22
N ASP A 10 4.53 3.42 15.72
CA ASP A 10 3.20 3.09 16.24
C ASP A 10 2.34 2.43 15.16
N TYR A 11 1.52 1.47 15.57
CA TYR A 11 0.51 0.89 14.70
C TYR A 11 -0.63 1.89 14.46
N LEU A 12 -0.87 2.24 13.19
CA LEU A 12 -1.94 3.16 12.81
C LEU A 12 -3.16 2.44 12.25
N PHE A 13 -2.98 1.53 11.30
CA PHE A 13 -4.04 0.74 10.68
C PHE A 13 -3.47 -0.41 9.85
N ARG A 14 -4.37 -1.32 9.47
CA ARG A 14 -4.21 -2.33 8.44
C ARG A 14 -5.13 -1.97 7.28
N MET A 15 -4.67 -2.24 6.06
CA MET A 15 -5.47 -2.09 4.85
C MET A 15 -5.45 -3.38 4.04
N GLU A 16 -6.61 -3.72 3.50
CA GLU A 16 -6.79 -4.81 2.55
C GLU A 16 -7.30 -4.19 1.25
N LEU A 17 -6.54 -4.36 0.16
CA LEU A 17 -6.82 -3.71 -1.12
C LEU A 17 -7.27 -4.73 -2.15
N ASP A 18 -8.35 -4.39 -2.85
CA ASP A 18 -8.80 -5.12 -4.01
C ASP A 18 -8.08 -4.53 -5.23
N LEU A 19 -7.31 -5.36 -5.92
CA LEU A 19 -6.55 -4.95 -7.10
C LEU A 19 -7.23 -5.44 -8.38
N GLY A 20 -7.29 -4.55 -9.38
CA GLY A 20 -7.72 -4.88 -10.73
C GLY A 20 -6.68 -5.69 -11.50
N GLU A 21 -6.96 -5.90 -12.79
CA GLU A 21 -6.04 -6.65 -13.66
C GLU A 21 -4.67 -5.98 -13.75
N LYS A 22 -3.64 -6.84 -13.77
CA LYS A 22 -2.24 -6.43 -13.92
C LYS A 22 -1.98 -6.02 -15.36
N GLN A 23 -1.62 -4.75 -15.58
CA GLN A 23 -1.15 -4.27 -16.87
C GLN A 23 0.38 -4.22 -16.89
N VAL A 24 0.99 -5.08 -17.71
CA VAL A 24 2.46 -5.11 -17.87
C VAL A 24 2.86 -4.18 -19.00
N MET A 25 3.80 -3.27 -18.74
CA MET A 25 4.48 -2.49 -19.77
C MET A 25 5.83 -3.16 -20.08
N PRO A 26 5.93 -3.89 -21.20
CA PRO A 26 7.13 -4.64 -21.54
C PRO A 26 8.26 -3.71 -21.99
N ARG A 27 9.51 -4.17 -21.85
CA ARG A 27 10.73 -3.50 -22.34
C ARG A 27 11.02 -2.15 -21.66
N GLY A 28 10.79 -2.06 -20.35
CA GLY A 28 11.30 -0.94 -19.57
C GLY A 28 12.84 -0.96 -19.54
N PRO A 29 13.53 0.20 -19.59
CA PRO A 29 14.99 0.26 -19.61
C PRO A 29 15.65 -0.28 -18.34
N GLN A 30 14.89 -0.44 -17.26
CA GLN A 30 15.37 -0.85 -15.93
C GLN A 30 14.49 -1.97 -15.31
N GLY A 31 13.99 -2.88 -16.14
CA GLY A 31 13.17 -4.02 -15.71
C GLY A 31 11.70 -3.93 -16.12
N THR A 32 10.86 -4.74 -15.49
CA THR A 32 9.43 -4.86 -15.85
C THR A 32 8.59 -3.84 -15.10
N ARG A 33 7.95 -2.93 -15.84
CA ARG A 33 6.95 -2.03 -15.28
C ARG A 33 5.59 -2.71 -15.25
N VAL A 34 4.87 -2.53 -14.16
CA VAL A 34 3.53 -3.07 -13.94
C VAL A 34 2.64 -1.97 -13.37
N TYR A 35 1.41 -1.89 -13.87
CA TYR A 35 0.32 -1.10 -13.30
C TYR A 35 -0.75 -2.04 -12.76
N ALA A 36 -1.32 -1.72 -11.61
CA ALA A 36 -2.46 -2.40 -11.03
C ALA A 36 -3.39 -1.34 -10.45
N GLN A 37 -4.62 -1.30 -10.92
CA GLN A 37 -5.64 -0.38 -10.42
C GLN A 37 -6.08 -0.80 -9.01
N VAL A 38 -6.31 0.16 -8.11
CA VAL A 38 -6.93 -0.13 -6.82
C VAL A 38 -8.44 -0.02 -7.02
N ALA A 39 -9.13 -1.16 -7.06
CA ALA A 39 -10.57 -1.20 -7.28
C ALA A 39 -11.37 -0.87 -6.02
N GLY A 40 -10.74 -0.97 -4.85
CA GLY A 40 -11.34 -0.67 -3.56
C GLY A 40 -10.57 -1.31 -2.42
N GLY A 41 -11.25 -1.53 -1.31
CA GLY A 41 -10.68 -2.22 -0.16
C GLY A 41 -11.25 -1.73 1.16
N ARG A 42 -10.63 -2.19 2.24
CA ARG A 42 -11.02 -1.89 3.63
C ARG A 42 -9.81 -1.36 4.40
N VAL A 43 -10.06 -0.40 5.29
CA VAL A 43 -9.06 0.12 6.22
C VAL A 43 -9.60 -0.02 7.64
N GLU A 44 -8.81 -0.62 8.52
CA GLU A 44 -9.17 -0.84 9.92
C GLU A 44 -7.99 -0.53 10.85
N GLY A 45 -8.20 0.37 11.81
CA GLY A 45 -7.22 0.77 12.81
C GLY A 45 -7.89 1.42 14.03
N PRO A 46 -7.14 1.67 15.12
CA PRO A 46 -7.72 2.14 16.39
C PRO A 46 -8.43 3.49 16.27
N ARG A 47 -8.02 4.32 15.31
CA ARG A 47 -8.55 5.68 15.08
C ARG A 47 -9.13 5.88 13.67
N LEU A 48 -9.25 4.82 12.88
CA LEU A 48 -9.67 4.90 11.49
C LEU A 48 -10.39 3.62 11.07
N LYS A 49 -11.59 3.74 10.50
CA LYS A 49 -12.31 2.63 9.89
C LYS A 49 -13.05 3.10 8.65
N GLY A 50 -12.91 2.41 7.53
CA GLY A 50 -13.58 2.78 6.30
C GLY A 50 -13.25 1.88 5.12
N THR A 51 -13.62 2.36 3.93
CA THR A 51 -13.40 1.71 2.65
C THR A 51 -12.48 2.55 1.76
N VAL A 52 -11.69 1.90 0.92
CA VAL A 52 -10.86 2.58 -0.08
C VAL A 52 -11.72 2.85 -1.31
N ALA A 53 -11.70 4.08 -1.80
CA ALA A 53 -12.39 4.44 -3.04
C ALA A 53 -11.57 3.95 -4.26
N PRO A 54 -12.21 3.58 -5.38
CA PRO A 54 -11.51 3.18 -6.60
C PRO A 54 -10.58 4.28 -7.13
N GLY A 55 -9.40 3.90 -7.64
CA GLY A 55 -8.39 4.84 -8.17
C GLY A 55 -7.33 4.18 -9.05
#